data_AF-A0A0L8KXH0-F1
#
_entry.id   AF-A0A0L8KXH0-F1
#
_cell.length_a   1.000
_cell.length_b   1.000
_cell.length_c   1.000
_cell.angle_alpha   90.00
_cell.angle_beta   90.00
_cell.angle_gamma   90.00
#
_symmetry.space_group_name_H-M   'P 1'
#
loop_
_entity.id
_entity.type
_entity.pdbx_description
1 polymer ?
#
loop_
_entity_poly.entity_id
_entity_poly.type
_entity_poly.pdbx_seq_one_letter_code
_entity_poly.pdbx_strand_id
1 'polypeptide(L)'
;MWDLGEFFPRTAASGRIDFLRFEAGLHRQTAKEFLYSRLRRRTGRTHGPMKPTSAPAQCTRLLSLFQNLHEVGVRRLQDVETGHLETLVTRWETQGPHAVVSKVNLLKHLSGHGPFLTGDRLAIVPWPHRSAKQVAKLTTRRENSTPRIGQPAGASGTEYAAVGAAWSAVSVG
;
A
#
# COMPACT_ATOMS: atom_id res chain seq x y z
N MET A 1 12.70 5.43 -23.49
CA MET A 1 12.96 6.20 -22.26
C MET A 1 11.89 7.27 -22.16
N TRP A 2 11.38 7.55 -20.96
CA TRP A 2 10.47 8.68 -20.73
C TRP A 2 11.14 9.69 -19.81
N ASP A 3 10.84 10.97 -20.03
CA ASP A 3 11.25 12.04 -19.14
C ASP A 3 10.00 12.70 -18.57
N LEU A 4 9.88 12.72 -17.25
CA LEU A 4 8.79 13.35 -16.52
C LEU A 4 9.27 14.57 -15.74
N GLY A 5 10.47 15.09 -16.02
CA GLY A 5 11.11 16.15 -15.26
C GLY A 5 10.26 17.42 -15.08
N GLU A 6 9.39 17.74 -16.04
CA GLU A 6 8.45 18.87 -15.95
C GLU A 6 7.44 18.75 -14.79
N PHE A 7 7.16 17.52 -14.33
CA PHE A 7 6.24 17.26 -13.21
C PHE A 7 6.94 17.18 -11.85
N PHE A 8 8.28 17.29 -11.82
CA PHE A 8 9.07 17.17 -10.60
C PHE A 8 9.52 18.55 -10.11
N PRO A 9 9.51 18.78 -8.78
CA PRO A 9 10.23 19.92 -8.21
C PRO A 9 11.70 19.88 -8.62
N ARG A 10 12.30 21.05 -8.85
CA ARG A 10 13.73 21.17 -9.25
C ARG A 10 14.71 20.52 -8.27
N THR A 11 14.28 20.27 -7.04
CA THR A 11 15.06 19.66 -5.94
C THR A 11 14.95 18.14 -5.88
N ALA A 12 14.07 17.51 -6.67
CA ALA A 12 13.85 16.07 -6.64
C ALA A 12 14.78 15.32 -7.59
N ALA A 13 15.15 14.10 -7.22
CA ALA A 13 15.85 13.17 -8.10
C ALA A 13 15.05 13.00 -9.42
N SER A 14 15.77 12.97 -10.54
CA SER A 14 15.26 13.00 -11.91
C SER A 14 13.98 12.18 -12.15
N GLY A 15 13.01 12.76 -12.85
CA GLY A 15 11.79 12.08 -13.32
C GLY A 15 12.00 11.12 -14.49
N ARG A 16 13.25 10.80 -14.82
CA ARG A 16 13.60 9.96 -15.98
C ARG A 16 13.32 8.49 -15.71
N ILE A 17 12.63 7.86 -16.64
CA ILE A 17 12.29 6.43 -16.61
C ILE A 17 13.04 5.73 -17.74
N ASP A 18 13.98 4.88 -17.35
CA ASP A 18 14.73 4.05 -18.27
C ASP A 18 14.15 2.63 -18.36
N PHE A 19 13.52 2.34 -19.49
CA PHE A 19 12.95 1.03 -19.81
C PHE A 19 13.99 0.04 -20.36
N LEU A 20 15.22 0.48 -20.65
CA LEU A 20 16.29 -0.41 -21.10
C LEU A 20 16.77 -1.35 -19.99
N ARG A 21 16.46 -1.02 -18.73
CA ARG A 21 16.68 -1.87 -17.55
C ARG A 21 15.86 -3.17 -17.57
N PHE A 22 14.80 -3.23 -18.37
CA PHE A 22 14.03 -4.45 -18.58
C PHE A 22 14.62 -5.26 -19.72
N GLU A 23 14.51 -6.59 -19.60
CA GLU A 23 14.77 -7.52 -20.70
C GLU A 23 13.99 -7.07 -21.95
N ALA A 24 14.62 -7.22 -23.12
CA ALA A 24 14.00 -6.85 -24.38
C ALA A 24 12.73 -7.69 -24.62
N GLY A 25 11.80 -7.16 -25.42
CA GLY A 25 10.53 -7.83 -25.72
C GLY A 25 9.44 -7.57 -24.68
N LEU A 26 8.78 -8.63 -24.23
CA LEU A 26 7.49 -8.54 -23.52
C LEU A 26 7.57 -7.79 -22.19
N HIS A 27 8.61 -7.98 -21.36
CA HIS A 27 8.70 -7.27 -20.08
C HIS A 27 8.80 -5.76 -20.26
N ARG A 28 9.62 -5.30 -21.22
CA ARG A 28 9.77 -3.88 -21.55
C ARG A 28 8.47 -3.29 -22.08
N GLN A 29 7.77 -4.01 -22.95
CA GLN A 29 6.49 -3.57 -23.49
C GLN A 29 5.43 -3.47 -22.39
N THR A 30 5.27 -4.53 -21.60
CA THR A 30 4.33 -4.58 -20.47
C THR A 30 4.62 -3.48 -19.45
N ALA A 31 5.89 -3.17 -19.18
CA ALA A 31 6.26 -2.07 -18.29
C ALA A 31 5.78 -0.70 -18.80
N LYS A 32 5.95 -0.43 -20.10
CA LYS A 32 5.46 0.80 -20.73
C LYS A 32 3.93 0.87 -20.68
N GLU A 33 3.25 -0.20 -21.10
CA GLU A 33 1.78 -0.25 -21.14
C GLU A 33 1.17 -0.12 -19.75
N PHE A 34 1.74 -0.82 -18.76
CA PHE A 34 1.29 -0.74 -17.38
C PHE A 34 1.47 0.66 -16.79
N LEU A 35 2.65 1.28 -16.96
CA LEU A 35 2.88 2.64 -16.44
C LEU A 35 1.99 3.66 -17.15
N TYR A 36 1.83 3.57 -18.46
CA TYR A 36 0.93 4.42 -19.23
C TYR A 36 -0.52 4.29 -18.74
N SER A 37 -0.98 3.05 -18.55
CA SER A 37 -2.32 2.76 -18.05
C SER A 37 -2.51 3.29 -16.63
N ARG A 38 -1.52 3.13 -15.74
CA ARG A 38 -1.54 3.68 -14.37
C ARG A 38 -1.62 5.21 -14.35
N LEU A 39 -0.94 5.90 -15.24
CA LEU A 39 -0.94 7.37 -15.30
C LEU A 39 -2.26 7.95 -15.81
N ARG A 40 -2.99 7.22 -16.65
CA ARG A 40 -4.20 7.73 -17.32
C ARG A 40 -5.50 7.21 -16.75
N ARG A 41 -5.51 5.99 -16.21
CA ARG A 41 -6.74 5.24 -15.97
C ARG A 41 -6.97 4.98 -14.49
N ARG A 42 -8.23 5.10 -14.11
CA ARG A 42 -8.74 4.56 -12.85
C ARG A 42 -8.82 3.04 -12.95
N THR A 43 -8.51 2.33 -11.87
CA THR A 43 -8.83 0.91 -11.72
C THR A 43 -9.79 0.69 -10.56
N GLY A 44 -10.89 0.01 -10.84
CA GLY A 44 -11.97 -0.19 -9.87
C GLY A 44 -12.59 1.12 -9.36
N ARG A 45 -13.32 1.02 -8.25
CA ARG A 45 -14.03 2.18 -7.65
C ARG A 45 -13.14 3.09 -6.83
N THR A 46 -11.95 2.68 -6.42
CA THR A 46 -11.15 3.40 -5.41
C THR A 46 -9.77 3.85 -5.89
N HIS A 47 -9.20 3.24 -6.94
CA HIS A 47 -7.85 3.57 -7.37
C HIS A 47 -7.87 4.54 -8.54
N GLY A 48 -7.71 5.83 -8.25
CA GLY A 48 -7.50 6.87 -9.25
C GLY A 48 -6.19 6.69 -10.03
N PRO A 49 -6.00 7.47 -11.11
CA PRO A 49 -4.74 7.53 -11.81
C PRO A 49 -3.57 7.84 -10.87
N MET A 50 -2.43 7.21 -11.14
CA MET A 50 -1.19 7.40 -10.41
C MET A 50 -0.61 8.78 -10.69
N LYS A 51 -0.03 9.42 -9.68
CA LYS A 51 0.70 10.69 -9.84
C LYS A 51 1.95 10.48 -10.72
N PRO A 52 2.27 11.40 -11.65
CA PRO A 52 3.49 11.33 -12.47
C PRO A 52 4.77 11.16 -11.63
N THR A 53 4.83 11.83 -10.48
CA THR A 53 5.97 11.75 -9.55
C THR A 53 6.20 10.36 -8.96
N SER A 54 5.20 9.48 -8.98
CA SER A 54 5.31 8.09 -8.50
C SER A 54 5.81 7.12 -9.58
N ALA A 55 5.84 7.53 -10.86
CA ALA A 55 6.13 6.62 -11.96
C ALA A 55 7.56 6.04 -11.95
N PRO A 56 8.63 6.79 -11.62
CA PRO A 56 9.97 6.19 -11.50
C PRO A 56 10.06 5.13 -10.40
N ALA A 57 9.46 5.40 -9.24
CA ALA A 57 9.41 4.43 -8.15
C ALA A 57 8.60 3.18 -8.54
N GLN A 58 7.47 3.36 -9.23
CA GLN A 58 6.65 2.25 -9.74
C GLN A 58 7.40 1.42 -10.78
N CYS A 59 8.19 2.07 -11.65
CA CYS A 59 9.04 1.41 -12.64
C CYS A 59 10.09 0.51 -11.98
N THR A 60 10.80 1.03 -10.97
CA THR A 60 11.80 0.24 -10.22
C THR A 60 11.15 -0.95 -9.51
N ARG A 61 9.97 -0.76 -8.90
CA ARG A 61 9.23 -1.85 -8.26
C ARG A 61 8.79 -2.92 -9.27
N LEU A 62 8.38 -2.52 -10.47
CA LEU A 62 7.99 -3.45 -11.52
C LEU A 62 9.19 -4.27 -12.04
N LEU A 63 10.35 -3.62 -12.20
CA LEU A 63 11.58 -4.33 -12.55
C LEU A 63 11.92 -5.40 -11.50
N SER A 64 11.91 -5.03 -10.22
CA SER A 64 12.13 -5.99 -9.14
C SER A 64 11.08 -7.11 -9.11
N LEU A 65 9.82 -6.82 -9.49
CA LEU A 65 8.79 -7.85 -9.57
C LEU A 65 9.13 -8.89 -10.65
N PHE A 66 9.51 -8.47 -11.86
CA PHE A 66 9.89 -9.41 -12.92
C PHE A 66 11.13 -10.24 -12.55
N GLN A 67 12.10 -9.63 -11.87
CA GLN A 67 13.27 -10.35 -11.34
C GLN A 67 12.83 -11.43 -10.32
N ASN A 68 11.98 -11.08 -9.35
CA ASN A 68 11.50 -12.06 -8.37
C ASN A 68 10.69 -13.18 -9.05
N LEU A 69 9.87 -12.86 -10.06
CA LEU A 69 9.11 -13.85 -10.82
C LEU A 69 10.04 -14.83 -11.54
N HIS A 70 11.09 -14.31 -12.15
CA HIS A 70 12.12 -15.11 -12.79
C HIS A 70 12.82 -16.05 -11.80
N GLU A 71 13.13 -15.59 -10.60
CA GLU A 71 13.73 -16.42 -9.53
C GLU A 71 12.81 -17.51 -8.96
N VAL A 72 11.50 -17.46 -9.23
CA VAL A 72 10.55 -18.55 -8.93
C VAL A 72 10.20 -19.35 -10.19
N GLY A 73 10.96 -19.20 -11.27
CA GLY A 73 10.82 -19.97 -12.51
C GLY A 73 9.83 -19.39 -13.51
N VAL A 74 9.23 -18.22 -13.25
CA VAL A 74 8.20 -17.64 -14.11
C VAL A 74 8.81 -16.63 -15.08
N ARG A 75 8.69 -16.92 -16.39
CA ARG A 75 9.17 -16.04 -17.47
C ARG A 75 8.12 -15.06 -17.97
N ARG A 76 6.84 -15.46 -17.97
CA ARG A 76 5.72 -14.64 -18.45
C ARG A 76 4.67 -14.46 -17.38
N LEU A 77 4.02 -13.31 -17.35
CA LEU A 77 2.95 -13.02 -16.40
C LEU A 77 1.75 -13.95 -16.58
N GLN A 78 1.46 -14.38 -17.81
CA GLN A 78 0.38 -15.33 -18.07
C GLN A 78 0.61 -16.69 -17.41
N ASP A 79 1.86 -17.08 -17.14
CA ASP A 79 2.23 -18.38 -16.56
C ASP A 79 2.30 -18.31 -15.02
N VAL A 80 1.90 -17.18 -14.42
CA VAL A 80 1.84 -17.02 -12.98
C VAL A 80 0.68 -17.82 -12.41
N GLU A 81 0.99 -18.67 -11.43
CA GLU A 81 0.04 -19.50 -10.71
C GLU A 81 0.03 -19.12 -9.22
N THR A 82 -0.99 -19.59 -8.51
CA THR A 82 -1.12 -19.35 -7.06
C THR A 82 0.10 -19.84 -6.29
N GLY A 83 0.68 -20.99 -6.66
CA GLY A 83 1.90 -21.51 -6.03
C GLY A 83 3.08 -20.53 -6.12
N HIS A 84 3.31 -19.96 -7.31
CA HIS A 84 4.34 -18.94 -7.52
C HIS A 84 4.12 -17.70 -6.64
N LEU A 85 2.87 -17.24 -6.52
CA LEU A 85 2.52 -16.09 -5.69
C LEU A 85 2.77 -16.32 -4.19
N GLU A 86 2.44 -17.51 -3.68
CA GLU A 86 2.69 -17.84 -2.27
C GLU A 86 4.20 -17.98 -1.99
N THR A 87 4.97 -18.60 -2.89
CA THR A 87 6.44 -18.63 -2.79
C THR A 87 7.06 -17.23 -2.76
N LEU A 88 6.57 -16.32 -3.61
CA LEU A 88 7.02 -14.93 -3.60
C LEU A 88 6.72 -14.22 -2.29
N VAL A 89 5.53 -14.41 -1.72
CA VAL A 89 5.16 -13.81 -0.43
C VAL A 89 6.10 -14.30 0.67
N THR A 90 6.35 -15.61 0.77
CA THR A 90 7.29 -16.17 1.76
C THR A 90 8.69 -15.54 1.64
N ARG A 91 9.19 -15.32 0.43
CA ARG A 91 10.48 -14.64 0.23
C ARG A 91 10.42 -13.18 0.69
N TRP A 92 9.35 -12.46 0.37
CA TRP A 92 9.21 -11.05 0.73
C TRP A 92 8.97 -10.81 2.22
N GLU A 93 8.49 -11.80 2.97
CA GLU A 93 8.32 -11.69 4.43
C GLU A 93 9.63 -11.32 5.14
N THR A 94 10.78 -11.77 4.62
CA THR A 94 12.13 -11.40 5.12
C THR A 94 12.42 -9.90 5.04
N GLN A 95 11.74 -9.16 4.17
CA GLN A 95 11.87 -7.71 3.98
C GLN A 95 10.90 -6.91 4.86
N GLY A 96 10.09 -7.60 5.66
CA GLY A 96 9.10 -7.01 6.54
C GLY A 96 7.72 -6.78 5.89
N PRO A 97 6.68 -6.59 6.70
CA PRO A 97 5.30 -6.64 6.24
C PRO A 97 4.93 -5.49 5.30
N HIS A 98 5.51 -4.30 5.48
CA HIS A 98 5.27 -3.16 4.58
C HIS A 98 5.80 -3.43 3.15
N ALA A 99 6.91 -4.15 3.02
CA ALA A 99 7.44 -4.56 1.72
C ALA A 99 6.48 -5.55 1.04
N VAL A 100 5.97 -6.54 1.78
CA VAL A 100 4.95 -7.48 1.30
C VAL A 100 3.71 -6.74 0.82
N VAL A 101 3.16 -5.81 1.62
CA VAL A 101 1.99 -5.01 1.23
C VAL A 101 2.23 -4.26 -0.09
N SER A 102 3.38 -3.60 -0.22
CA SER A 102 3.73 -2.83 -1.42
C SER A 102 3.78 -3.71 -2.68
N LYS A 103 4.40 -4.89 -2.59
CA LYS A 103 4.55 -5.83 -3.71
C LYS A 103 3.25 -6.53 -4.06
N VAL A 104 2.44 -6.92 -3.07
CA VAL A 104 1.10 -7.48 -3.29
C VAL A 104 0.18 -6.45 -3.95
N ASN A 105 0.22 -5.18 -3.53
CA ASN A 105 -0.53 -4.11 -4.19
C ASN A 105 -0.08 -3.89 -5.63
N LEU A 106 1.23 -3.99 -5.92
CA LEU A 106 1.73 -3.93 -7.29
C LEU A 106 1.13 -5.04 -8.16
N LEU A 107 1.12 -6.30 -7.69
CA LEU A 107 0.50 -7.42 -8.41
C LEU A 107 -1.00 -7.22 -8.63
N LYS A 108 -1.73 -6.75 -7.61
CA LYS A 108 -3.16 -6.44 -7.72
C LYS A 108 -3.42 -5.33 -8.74
N HIS A 109 -2.59 -4.27 -8.75
CA HIS A 109 -2.68 -3.24 -9.78
C HIS A 109 -2.37 -3.80 -11.17
N LEU A 110 -1.34 -4.64 -11.31
CA LEU A 110 -0.97 -5.25 -12.58
C LEU A 110 -2.14 -6.07 -13.14
N SER A 111 -2.78 -6.88 -12.30
CA SER A 111 -4.00 -7.64 -12.65
C SER A 111 -5.16 -6.72 -13.04
N GLY A 112 -5.44 -5.67 -12.26
CA GLY A 112 -6.50 -4.71 -12.54
C GLY A 112 -6.29 -3.89 -13.83
N HIS A 113 -5.04 -3.69 -14.25
CA HIS A 113 -4.70 -3.04 -15.51
C HIS A 113 -4.51 -4.04 -16.68
N GLY A 114 -4.70 -5.34 -16.44
CA GLY A 114 -4.54 -6.42 -17.43
C GLY A 114 -5.26 -6.21 -18.77
N PRO A 115 -6.49 -5.65 -18.82
CA PRO A 115 -7.18 -5.36 -20.09
C PRO A 115 -6.47 -4.35 -20.99
N PHE A 116 -5.49 -3.60 -20.46
CA PHE A 116 -4.71 -2.61 -21.20
C PHE A 116 -3.29 -3.09 -21.54
N LEU A 117 -2.97 -4.34 -21.22
CA LEU A 117 -1.70 -4.98 -21.53
C LEU A 117 -1.91 -5.89 -22.74
N THR A 118 -1.17 -5.64 -23.81
CA THR A 118 -1.41 -6.29 -25.11
C THR A 118 -0.56 -7.54 -25.32
N GLY A 119 0.66 -7.56 -24.77
CA GLY A 119 1.61 -8.67 -24.98
C GLY A 119 1.64 -9.71 -23.86
N ASP A 120 1.54 -9.28 -22.59
CA ASP A 120 1.63 -10.18 -21.44
C ASP A 120 0.85 -9.62 -20.25
N ARG A 121 0.10 -10.49 -19.57
CA ARG A 121 -0.77 -10.12 -18.45
C ARG A 121 -0.96 -11.29 -17.50
N LEU A 122 -1.26 -10.99 -16.24
CA LEU A 122 -1.63 -12.03 -15.27
C LEU A 122 -2.91 -12.73 -15.73
N ALA A 123 -2.86 -14.05 -15.87
CA ALA A 123 -4.03 -14.87 -16.18
C ALA A 123 -4.93 -15.09 -14.96
N ILE A 124 -4.37 -14.94 -13.76
CA ILE A 124 -5.08 -15.08 -12.49
C ILE A 124 -5.32 -13.72 -11.82
N VAL A 125 -6.31 -13.68 -10.94
CA VAL A 125 -6.54 -12.54 -10.03
C VAL A 125 -5.76 -12.77 -8.72
N PRO A 126 -4.76 -11.94 -8.37
CA PRO A 126 -3.98 -12.13 -7.16
C PRO A 126 -4.82 -11.92 -5.90
N TRP A 127 -5.01 -13.01 -5.15
CA TRP A 127 -5.71 -13.03 -3.86
C TRP A 127 -7.08 -12.32 -3.92
N PRO A 128 -8.08 -12.88 -4.62
CA PRO A 128 -9.34 -12.19 -4.94
C PRO A 128 -10.11 -11.69 -3.71
N HIS A 129 -9.92 -12.33 -2.55
CA HIS A 129 -10.62 -12.00 -1.29
C HIS A 129 -9.69 -11.56 -0.15
N ARG A 130 -8.39 -11.39 -0.39
CA ARG A 130 -7.44 -10.90 0.62
C ARG A 130 -6.86 -9.56 0.19
N SER A 131 -6.96 -8.56 1.06
CA SER A 131 -6.24 -7.30 0.92
C SER A 131 -4.73 -7.53 1.09
N ALA A 132 -3.90 -6.61 0.57
CA ALA A 132 -2.46 -6.70 0.74
C ALA A 132 -2.03 -6.72 2.22
N LYS A 133 -2.76 -6.03 3.10
CA LYS A 133 -2.53 -6.05 4.56
C LYS A 133 -2.81 -7.43 5.16
N GLN A 134 -3.89 -8.08 4.73
CA GLN A 134 -4.23 -9.44 5.15
C GLN A 134 -3.18 -10.46 4.66
N VAL A 135 -2.71 -10.32 3.41
CA VAL A 135 -1.63 -11.18 2.88
C VAL A 135 -0.34 -10.98 3.66
N ALA A 136 -0.01 -9.73 4.02
CA ALA A 136 1.17 -9.40 4.80
C ALA A 136 1.04 -9.69 6.31
N LYS A 137 -0.07 -10.29 6.77
CA LYS A 137 -0.35 -10.59 8.19
C LYS A 137 -0.21 -9.36 9.10
N LEU A 138 -0.48 -8.16 8.57
CA LEU A 138 -0.34 -6.92 9.33
C LEU A 138 -1.51 -6.79 10.30
N THR A 139 -1.24 -6.95 11.60
CA THR A 139 -2.24 -6.73 12.64
C THR A 139 -2.63 -5.27 12.64
N THR A 140 -3.91 -4.98 12.44
CA THR A 140 -4.40 -3.60 12.57
C THR A 140 -4.47 -3.32 14.07
N ARG A 141 -3.44 -2.70 14.65
CA ARG A 141 -3.55 -2.12 15.98
C ARG A 141 -4.70 -1.11 15.88
N ARG A 142 -5.75 -1.29 16.68
CA ARG A 142 -6.90 -0.39 16.73
C ARG A 142 -6.43 0.95 17.29
N GLU A 143 -5.88 1.80 16.43
CA GLU A 143 -5.41 3.14 16.77
C GLU A 143 -6.62 4.07 16.81
N ASN A 144 -7.48 3.85 17.82
CA ASN A 144 -8.53 4.77 18.29
C ASN A 144 -9.30 4.11 19.45
N SER A 145 -8.59 3.85 20.55
CA SER A 145 -9.19 3.74 21.89
C SER A 145 -8.85 4.99 22.68
N THR A 146 -9.02 6.18 22.09
CA THR A 146 -9.13 7.40 22.89
C THR A 146 -10.52 7.35 23.52
N PRO A 147 -10.65 7.27 24.87
CA PRO A 147 -11.96 7.38 25.50
C PRO A 147 -12.59 8.69 25.03
N ARG A 148 -13.82 8.65 24.51
CA ARG A 148 -14.56 9.87 24.21
C ARG A 148 -14.77 10.60 25.54
N ILE A 149 -14.04 11.70 25.75
CA ILE A 149 -14.38 12.67 26.79
C ILE A 149 -15.77 13.20 26.43
N GLY A 150 -16.78 12.82 27.20
CA GLY A 150 -18.15 13.23 26.95
C GLY A 150 -19.20 12.29 27.53
N GLN A 151 -19.21 12.14 28.86
CA GLN A 151 -20.47 11.87 29.55
C GLN A 151 -20.43 12.60 30.90
N PRO A 152 -21.30 13.60 31.14
CA PRO A 152 -21.42 14.20 32.45
C PRO A 152 -21.98 13.15 33.42
N ALA A 153 -21.37 13.05 34.61
CA ALA A 153 -21.90 12.25 35.69
C ALA A 153 -23.31 12.75 36.04
N GLY A 154 -24.32 11.96 35.71
CA GLY A 154 -25.70 12.18 36.10
C GLY A 154 -25.81 12.04 37.62
N ALA A 155 -26.49 13.00 38.23
CA ALA A 155 -26.84 13.04 39.63
C ALA A 155 -27.61 11.79 40.09
N SER A 156 -27.26 11.28 41.26
CA SER A 156 -28.16 10.53 42.13
C SER A 156 -27.94 11.05 43.55
N GLY A 157 -28.92 11.78 44.06
CA GLY A 157 -28.95 12.28 45.43
C GLY A 157 -29.42 11.23 46.42
N THR A 158 -28.81 11.26 47.60
CA THR A 158 -29.16 10.73 48.94
C THR A 158 -27.82 10.84 49.70
N GLU A 159 -27.63 11.48 50.84
CA GLU A 159 -28.46 11.69 52.02
C GLU A 159 -27.64 12.65 52.91
N TYR A 160 -28.23 13.77 53.36
CA TYR A 160 -27.57 14.66 54.34
C TYR A 160 -27.80 14.07 55.74
N ALA A 161 -26.78 13.44 56.31
CA ALA A 161 -26.73 13.05 57.72
C ALA A 161 -25.43 13.56 58.34
N ALA A 162 -25.54 14.79 58.85
CA ALA A 162 -25.05 15.30 60.12
C ALA A 162 -23.72 14.82 60.77
N VAL A 163 -23.11 15.82 61.41
CA VAL A 163 -22.27 15.79 62.63
C VAL A 163 -20.76 15.69 62.40
N GLY A 164 -20.11 16.83 62.67
CA GLY A 164 -19.19 16.83 63.81
C GLY A 164 -17.76 17.25 63.53
N ALA A 165 -17.47 18.50 63.93
CA ALA A 165 -16.22 18.94 64.54
C ALA A 165 -14.97 19.00 63.63
N ALA A 166 -14.04 19.94 63.79
CA ALA A 166 -13.96 21.21 64.49
C ALA A 166 -12.55 21.80 64.17
N TRP A 167 -12.35 23.06 64.57
CA TRP A 167 -11.07 23.77 64.75
C TRP A 167 -10.39 24.41 63.54
N SER A 168 -10.66 25.72 63.42
CA SER A 168 -9.69 26.83 63.55
C SER A 168 -8.26 26.67 63.03
N ALA A 169 -7.91 27.52 62.06
CA ALA A 169 -7.05 28.70 62.23
C ALA A 169 -6.18 28.93 60.98
N VAL A 170 -6.27 30.13 60.40
CA VAL A 170 -5.18 31.13 60.37
C VAL A 170 -5.57 32.24 59.38
N SER A 171 -5.55 33.47 59.91
CA SER A 171 -5.80 34.77 59.32
C SER A 171 -4.93 35.10 58.11
N VAL A 172 -5.39 35.99 57.22
CA VAL A 172 -4.77 37.30 56.88
C VAL A 172 -5.82 38.20 56.21
N GLY A 173 -6.02 39.42 56.73
CA GLY A 173 -6.64 40.55 56.01
C GLY A 173 -7.89 41.11 56.65
#